data_AF-A0A0L8GBG9-F1
#
_entry.id   AF-A0A0L8GBG9-F1
#
_cell.length_a   1.000
_cell.length_b   1.000
_cell.length_c   1.000
_cell.angle_alpha   90.00
_cell.angle_beta   90.00
_cell.angle_gamma   90.00
#
_symmetry.space_group_name_H-M   'P 1'
#
loop_
_entity.id
_entity.type
_entity.pdbx_description
1 polymer ?
#
loop_
_entity_poly.entity_id
_entity_poly.type
_entity_poly.pdbx_seq_one_letter_code
_entity_poly.pdbx_strand_id
1 'polypeptide(L)'
;MALYHVFLREHNRLVGRLNQTCNNTDCRNEARTLLIAMFQHIICNEYLPLLLGTNTSVKCLNTSTHTYNSTNLPMVSNSFAAAYKLVGASMLRDTVGSNVLVHDVPLTSNTEMTNIVNGMLTNCSLKIGREIPCAYRNNCQYSDIVSILTQDTRYLGLPPYFVWLALTVPIANLPTSIPDLPHHNTSMKIALSNTHQSIFDIEFLTGALSENVVPGAMVGPTLKRLFEDTFNLLQRNDRLYFENAGVFTDEQLAEIRNVTMAQLLCRNVEGLTEVKENAFVHNSSTVQCSSLPDIDFCKYCGVSRNWSAFVTVAVPCVRLQLKYRLCQSTRPLACPCLGSPFEIIPCPSPNSLNILDPVMIMRSKILAQTMGNDTQSIAYYTMGNDYKLVDRMWEIFFMLF
;
A
#
# COMPACT_ATOMS: atom_id res chain seq x y z
N MET A 1 -13.46 -2.34 4.96
CA MET A 1 -14.01 -1.47 3.90
C MET A 1 -13.16 -0.22 3.62
N ALA A 2 -12.68 0.53 4.63
CA ALA A 2 -11.87 1.74 4.39
C ALA A 2 -10.64 1.50 3.47
N LEU A 3 -9.82 0.50 3.77
CA LEU A 3 -8.67 0.15 2.90
C LEU A 3 -9.08 -0.28 1.49
N TYR A 4 -10.23 -0.95 1.32
CA TYR A 4 -10.74 -1.29 -0.01
C TYR A 4 -10.99 -0.02 -0.85
N HIS A 5 -11.59 1.02 -0.24
CA HIS A 5 -11.76 2.30 -0.91
C HIS A 5 -10.44 3.01 -1.22
N VAL A 6 -9.42 2.90 -0.35
CA VAL A 6 -8.07 3.41 -0.61
C VAL A 6 -7.49 2.78 -1.89
N PHE A 7 -7.50 1.45 -2.00
CA PHE A 7 -6.99 0.76 -3.19
C PHE A 7 -7.83 1.03 -4.44
N LEU A 8 -9.15 1.15 -4.31
CA LEU A 8 -10.03 1.50 -5.43
C LEU A 8 -9.75 2.92 -5.96
N ARG A 9 -9.58 3.90 -5.06
CA ARG A 9 -9.22 5.28 -5.43
C ARG A 9 -7.84 5.33 -6.08
N GLU A 10 -6.87 4.58 -5.55
CA GLU A 10 -5.54 4.54 -6.14
C GLU A 10 -5.62 3.95 -7.55
N HIS A 11 -6.36 2.87 -7.78
CA HIS A 11 -6.55 2.33 -9.13
C HIS A 11 -7.04 3.40 -10.12
N ASN A 12 -8.09 4.16 -9.77
CA ASN A 12 -8.63 5.20 -10.64
C ASN A 12 -7.62 6.34 -10.86
N ARG A 13 -6.86 6.72 -9.82
CA ARG A 13 -5.77 7.71 -9.92
C ARG A 13 -4.70 7.23 -10.90
N LEU A 14 -4.24 5.99 -10.77
CA LEU A 14 -3.23 5.39 -11.63
C LEU A 14 -3.69 5.34 -13.09
N VAL A 15 -4.95 4.97 -13.36
CA VAL A 15 -5.51 5.01 -14.72
C VAL A 15 -5.41 6.42 -15.32
N GLY A 16 -5.79 7.46 -14.55
CA GLY A 16 -5.69 8.85 -15.00
C GLY A 16 -4.24 9.27 -15.31
N ARG A 17 -3.30 8.94 -14.42
CA ARG A 17 -1.88 9.25 -14.58
C ARG A 17 -1.25 8.52 -15.76
N LEU A 18 -1.53 7.23 -15.92
CA LEU A 18 -1.02 6.42 -17.03
C LEU A 18 -1.60 6.89 -18.37
N ASN A 19 -2.87 7.29 -18.41
CA ASN A 19 -3.48 7.83 -19.62
C ASN A 19 -2.79 9.14 -20.05
N GLN A 20 -2.48 10.01 -19.08
CA GLN A 20 -1.81 11.28 -19.33
C GLN A 20 -0.34 11.12 -19.76
N THR A 21 0.39 10.16 -19.18
CA THR A 21 1.86 10.09 -19.32
C THR A 21 2.34 8.93 -20.21
N CYS A 22 1.72 7.75 -20.13
CA CYS A 22 2.15 6.58 -20.88
C CYS A 22 1.50 6.49 -22.28
N ASN A 23 0.39 7.20 -22.53
CA ASN A 23 -0.43 7.08 -23.74
C ASN A 23 -0.72 5.61 -24.12
N ASN A 24 -0.99 4.79 -23.10
CA ASN A 24 -1.23 3.36 -23.24
C ASN A 24 -2.70 3.11 -23.63
N THR A 25 -2.95 2.27 -24.63
CA THR A 25 -4.30 1.89 -25.05
C THR A 25 -5.06 1.08 -24.00
N ASP A 26 -4.36 0.47 -23.05
CA ASP A 26 -4.95 -0.32 -21.95
C ASP A 26 -4.46 0.14 -20.56
N CYS A 27 -4.72 1.43 -20.26
CA CYS A 27 -4.36 2.01 -18.96
C CYS A 27 -4.99 1.29 -17.77
N ARG A 28 -6.12 0.58 -17.95
CA ARG A 28 -6.81 -0.12 -16.88
C ARG A 28 -6.02 -1.35 -16.42
N ASN A 29 -5.59 -2.19 -17.34
CA ASN A 29 -4.81 -3.37 -16.97
C ASN A 29 -3.39 -3.01 -16.52
N GLU A 30 -2.80 -1.96 -17.08
CA GLU A 30 -1.52 -1.41 -16.60
C GLU A 30 -1.65 -0.90 -15.15
N ALA A 31 -2.67 -0.09 -14.84
CA ALA A 31 -2.94 0.39 -13.49
C ALA A 31 -3.21 -0.75 -12.50
N ARG A 32 -3.91 -1.80 -12.93
CA ARG A 32 -4.14 -3.01 -12.13
C ARG A 32 -2.81 -3.71 -11.82
N THR A 33 -1.97 -3.91 -12.82
CA THR A 33 -0.68 -4.62 -12.70
C THR A 33 0.25 -3.84 -11.77
N LEU A 34 0.35 -2.53 -11.97
CA LEU A 34 1.12 -1.64 -11.11
C LEU A 34 0.58 -1.64 -9.66
N LEU A 35 -0.74 -1.56 -9.44
CA LEU A 35 -1.31 -1.59 -8.09
C LEU A 35 -1.06 -2.92 -7.36
N ILE A 36 -1.11 -4.04 -8.07
CA ILE A 36 -0.76 -5.36 -7.52
C ILE A 36 0.71 -5.38 -7.11
N ALA A 37 1.61 -4.82 -7.93
CA ALA A 37 3.02 -4.73 -7.61
C ALA A 37 3.28 -3.87 -6.37
N MET A 38 2.62 -2.70 -6.24
CA MET A 38 2.68 -1.88 -5.03
C MET A 38 2.21 -2.65 -3.80
N PHE A 39 1.11 -3.40 -3.92
CA PHE A 39 0.61 -4.21 -2.82
C PHE A 39 1.59 -5.31 -2.42
N GLN A 40 2.11 -6.08 -3.39
CA GLN A 40 3.12 -7.11 -3.14
C GLN A 40 4.37 -6.53 -2.47
N HIS A 41 4.86 -5.39 -2.96
CA HIS A 41 5.99 -4.66 -2.38
C HIS A 41 5.74 -4.25 -0.92
N ILE A 42 4.61 -3.59 -0.63
CA ILE A 42 4.23 -3.15 0.72
C ILE A 42 4.13 -4.33 1.67
N ILE A 43 3.44 -5.42 1.28
CA ILE A 43 3.30 -6.60 2.13
C ILE A 43 4.67 -7.18 2.48
N CYS A 44 5.52 -7.32 1.48
CA CYS A 44 6.81 -7.96 1.59
C CYS A 44 7.84 -7.14 2.40
N ASN A 45 7.86 -5.81 2.24
CA ASN A 45 8.85 -4.94 2.86
C ASN A 45 8.38 -4.27 4.16
N GLU A 46 7.09 -4.00 4.32
CA GLU A 46 6.57 -3.34 5.52
C GLU A 46 5.85 -4.30 6.48
N TYR A 47 5.07 -5.26 5.97
CA TYR A 47 4.21 -6.10 6.81
C TYR A 47 4.89 -7.41 7.28
N LEU A 48 5.42 -8.21 6.35
CA LEU A 48 5.98 -9.52 6.67
C LEU A 48 7.18 -9.49 7.63
N PRO A 49 8.11 -8.51 7.56
CA PRO A 49 9.20 -8.41 8.53
C PRO A 49 8.72 -8.14 9.95
N LEU A 50 7.55 -7.50 10.12
CA LEU A 50 6.93 -7.31 11.43
C LEU A 50 6.28 -8.60 11.94
N LEU A 51 5.56 -9.32 11.08
CA LEU A 51 4.87 -10.55 11.44
C LEU A 51 5.85 -11.71 11.74
N LEU A 52 6.85 -11.91 10.87
CA LEU A 52 7.76 -13.06 10.87
C LEU A 52 9.14 -12.74 11.48
N GLY A 53 9.42 -11.46 11.73
CA GLY A 53 10.70 -10.94 12.17
C GLY A 53 11.65 -10.61 11.02
N THR A 54 12.61 -9.72 11.27
CA THR A 54 13.54 -9.16 10.26
C THR A 54 14.46 -10.21 9.61
N ASN A 55 14.69 -11.33 10.31
CA ASN A 55 15.47 -12.47 9.82
C ASN A 55 14.62 -13.49 9.04
N THR A 56 13.39 -13.15 8.66
CA THR A 56 12.53 -14.00 7.83
C THR A 56 13.22 -14.40 6.53
N SER A 57 12.94 -15.61 6.05
CA SER A 57 13.37 -16.09 4.74
C SER A 57 12.63 -15.43 3.57
N VAL A 58 11.47 -14.82 3.83
CA VAL A 58 10.63 -14.16 2.85
C VAL A 58 11.04 -12.69 2.74
N LYS A 59 11.74 -12.34 1.65
CA LYS A 59 12.21 -10.98 1.41
C LYS A 59 12.01 -10.62 -0.05
N CYS A 60 11.74 -9.35 -0.30
CA CYS A 60 11.79 -8.82 -1.65
C CYS A 60 13.25 -8.73 -2.04
N LEU A 61 13.56 -9.21 -3.23
CA LEU A 61 14.92 -9.15 -3.75
C LEU A 61 15.11 -7.76 -4.33
N ASN A 62 16.07 -7.00 -3.80
CA ASN A 62 16.45 -5.70 -4.37
C ASN A 62 17.11 -5.80 -5.78
N THR A 63 16.89 -6.90 -6.50
CA THR A 63 17.52 -7.27 -7.78
C THR A 63 16.47 -7.77 -8.76
N SER A 64 16.61 -7.43 -10.04
CA SER A 64 15.76 -7.92 -11.15
C SER A 64 16.06 -9.36 -11.59
N THR A 65 16.79 -10.11 -10.76
CA THR A 65 17.22 -11.49 -11.04
C THR A 65 16.24 -12.54 -10.49
N HIS A 66 15.09 -12.13 -9.94
CA HIS A 66 14.10 -13.10 -9.47
C HIS A 66 13.59 -13.89 -10.68
N THR A 67 13.72 -15.22 -10.61
CA THR A 67 13.36 -16.12 -11.70
C THR A 67 12.18 -16.98 -11.25
N TYR A 68 11.11 -16.91 -12.02
CA TYR A 68 9.91 -17.72 -11.82
C TYR A 68 10.24 -19.22 -11.83
N ASN A 69 9.76 -19.94 -10.82
CA ASN A 69 9.84 -21.39 -10.75
C ASN A 69 8.50 -22.01 -11.17
N SER A 70 8.49 -22.77 -12.27
CA SER A 70 7.29 -23.43 -12.78
C SER A 70 7.02 -24.82 -12.17
N THR A 71 7.88 -25.30 -11.27
CA THR A 71 7.82 -26.69 -10.77
C THR A 71 6.67 -26.90 -9.79
N ASN A 72 6.36 -25.91 -8.96
CA ASN A 72 5.29 -25.99 -7.97
C ASN A 72 4.15 -25.03 -8.32
N LEU A 73 2.94 -25.40 -7.91
CA LEU A 73 1.77 -24.52 -8.00
C LEU A 73 1.71 -23.59 -6.78
N PRO A 74 1.48 -22.27 -6.96
CA PRO A 74 1.36 -21.31 -5.86
C PRO A 74 -0.01 -21.41 -5.18
N MET A 75 -0.30 -22.55 -4.54
CA MET A 75 -1.57 -22.77 -3.86
C MET A 75 -1.48 -22.41 -2.37
N VAL A 76 -2.52 -21.76 -1.87
CA VAL A 76 -2.70 -21.55 -0.44
C VAL A 76 -3.31 -22.81 0.18
N SER A 77 -2.66 -23.34 1.21
CA SER A 77 -3.15 -24.52 1.93
C SER A 77 -4.28 -24.17 2.90
N ASN A 78 -5.16 -25.14 3.16
CA ASN A 78 -6.22 -25.00 4.17
C ASN A 78 -5.66 -24.70 5.57
N SER A 79 -4.50 -25.27 5.91
CA SER A 79 -3.83 -25.00 7.19
C SER A 79 -3.33 -23.57 7.29
N PHE A 80 -2.69 -23.04 6.24
CA PHE A 80 -2.31 -21.62 6.20
C PHE A 80 -3.54 -20.73 6.31
N ALA A 81 -4.59 -21.01 5.53
CA ALA A 81 -5.80 -20.19 5.54
C ALA A 81 -6.47 -20.16 6.93
N ALA A 82 -6.59 -21.31 7.61
CA ALA A 82 -7.14 -21.39 8.96
C ALA A 82 -6.26 -20.65 9.99
N ALA A 83 -4.94 -20.87 9.94
CA ALA A 83 -3.99 -20.23 10.84
C ALA A 83 -3.95 -18.71 10.67
N TYR A 84 -3.86 -18.22 9.44
CA TYR A 84 -3.80 -16.79 9.15
C TYR A 84 -5.10 -16.08 9.55
N LYS A 85 -6.26 -16.72 9.35
CA LYS A 85 -7.56 -16.20 9.83
C LYS A 85 -7.57 -16.01 11.35
N LEU A 86 -7.10 -17.01 12.11
CA LEU A 86 -7.12 -16.93 13.56
C LEU A 86 -6.08 -15.94 14.10
N VAL A 87 -4.88 -15.90 13.50
CA VAL A 87 -3.87 -14.88 13.78
C VAL A 87 -4.45 -13.48 13.56
N GLY A 88 -5.08 -13.25 12.41
CA GLY A 88 -5.74 -11.98 12.11
C GLY A 88 -6.86 -11.64 13.10
N ALA A 89 -7.70 -12.61 13.44
CA ALA A 89 -8.78 -12.44 14.43
C ALA A 89 -8.25 -12.03 15.82
N SER A 90 -7.12 -12.60 16.26
CA SER A 90 -6.50 -12.28 17.54
C SER A 90 -5.88 -10.88 17.61
N MET A 91 -5.71 -10.20 16.48
CA MET A 91 -5.21 -8.83 16.41
C MET A 91 -6.33 -7.79 16.46
N LEU A 92 -7.59 -8.21 16.29
CA LEU A 92 -8.74 -7.32 16.21
C LEU A 92 -9.05 -6.69 17.56
N ARG A 93 -9.55 -5.45 17.52
CA ARG A 93 -10.05 -4.73 18.68
C ARG A 93 -11.55 -4.49 18.51
N ASP A 94 -12.25 -4.36 19.62
CA ASP A 94 -13.67 -3.99 19.60
C ASP A 94 -13.87 -2.56 19.06
N THR A 95 -12.88 -1.67 19.27
CA THR A 95 -12.99 -0.26 18.91
C THR A 95 -11.82 0.29 18.10
N VAL A 96 -12.11 1.33 17.31
CA VAL A 96 -11.15 2.15 16.56
C VAL A 96 -11.38 3.63 16.88
N GLY A 97 -10.29 4.38 17.09
CA GLY A 97 -10.33 5.82 17.41
C GLY A 97 -11.03 6.10 18.74
N SER A 98 -11.98 7.04 18.73
CA SER A 98 -12.78 7.49 19.88
C SER A 98 -13.87 6.47 20.29
N ASN A 99 -13.50 5.19 20.46
CA ASN A 99 -14.39 4.09 20.87
C ASN A 99 -15.49 3.69 19.86
N VAL A 100 -15.26 3.87 18.56
CA VAL A 100 -16.22 3.42 17.56
C VAL A 100 -16.13 1.90 17.41
N LEU A 101 -17.24 1.18 17.63
CA LEU A 101 -17.31 -0.27 17.51
C LEU A 101 -17.05 -0.72 16.07
N VAL A 102 -16.08 -1.62 15.87
CA VAL A 102 -15.63 -2.04 14.54
C VAL A 102 -16.73 -2.71 13.70
N HIS A 103 -17.74 -3.29 14.35
CA HIS A 103 -18.85 -3.96 13.67
C HIS A 103 -19.99 -3.04 13.20
N ASP A 104 -20.06 -1.80 13.73
CA ASP A 104 -21.22 -0.92 13.55
C ASP A 104 -20.90 0.38 12.80
N VAL A 105 -19.74 0.50 12.15
CA VAL A 105 -19.37 1.73 11.43
C VAL A 105 -19.78 1.64 9.97
N PRO A 106 -20.90 2.28 9.55
CA PRO A 106 -21.18 2.42 8.14
C PRO A 106 -20.14 3.40 7.55
N LEU A 107 -19.53 3.00 6.43
CA LEU A 107 -18.62 3.87 5.67
C LEU A 107 -19.46 4.64 4.64
N THR A 108 -20.08 5.73 5.08
CA THR A 108 -20.99 6.56 4.25
C THR A 108 -20.36 7.86 3.78
N SER A 109 -19.30 8.33 4.45
CA SER A 109 -18.65 9.60 4.16
C SER A 109 -17.12 9.55 4.18
N ASN A 110 -16.50 10.56 3.56
CA ASN A 110 -15.05 10.73 3.58
C ASN A 110 -14.52 11.00 4.99
N THR A 111 -15.26 11.77 5.80
CA THR A 111 -14.91 12.05 7.20
C THR A 111 -14.85 10.77 8.03
N GLU A 112 -15.82 9.87 7.89
CA GLU A 112 -15.81 8.57 8.59
C GLU A 112 -14.60 7.73 8.17
N MET A 113 -14.32 7.67 6.86
CA MET A 113 -13.15 6.95 6.36
C MET A 113 -11.85 7.50 6.95
N THR A 114 -11.69 8.83 6.99
CA THR A 114 -10.52 9.49 7.57
C THR A 114 -10.39 9.23 9.06
N ASN A 115 -11.49 9.26 9.82
CA ASN A 115 -11.49 8.92 11.24
C ASN A 115 -11.08 7.47 11.49
N ILE A 116 -11.58 6.53 10.68
CA ILE A 116 -11.20 5.11 10.75
C ILE A 116 -9.71 4.96 10.45
N VAL A 117 -9.20 5.57 9.38
CA VAL A 117 -7.78 5.50 9.01
C VAL A 117 -6.89 6.09 10.10
N ASN A 118 -7.26 7.24 10.67
CA ASN A 118 -6.54 7.85 11.80
C ASN A 118 -6.53 6.91 13.02
N GLY A 119 -7.65 6.27 13.33
CA GLY A 119 -7.71 5.24 14.38
C GLY A 119 -6.82 4.02 14.07
N MET A 120 -6.75 3.58 12.81
CA MET A 120 -5.85 2.50 12.39
C MET A 120 -4.38 2.87 12.56
N LEU A 121 -4.01 4.12 12.30
CA LEU A 121 -2.63 4.62 12.45
C LEU A 121 -2.22 4.88 13.91
N THR A 122 -3.19 5.12 14.79
CA THR A 122 -2.93 5.55 16.18
C THR A 122 -3.19 4.45 17.22
N ASN A 123 -4.14 3.54 17.01
CA ASN A 123 -4.42 2.49 17.98
C ASN A 123 -3.65 1.19 17.66
N CYS A 124 -2.86 0.69 18.62
CA CYS A 124 -2.09 -0.56 18.52
C CYS A 124 -2.98 -1.79 18.42
N SER A 125 -2.72 -2.70 17.46
CA SER A 125 -3.42 -4.00 17.38
C SER A 125 -3.30 -4.77 18.70
N LEU A 126 -4.24 -5.68 18.95
CA LEU A 126 -4.02 -6.63 20.03
C LEU A 126 -2.83 -7.53 19.70
N LYS A 127 -2.20 -8.04 20.76
CA LYS A 127 -1.12 -9.00 20.63
C LYS A 127 -1.70 -10.33 20.13
N ILE A 128 -1.10 -10.88 19.08
CA ILE A 128 -1.47 -12.22 18.59
C ILE A 128 -1.40 -13.21 19.74
N GLY A 129 -2.47 -13.96 19.93
CA GLY A 129 -2.57 -14.90 21.04
C GLY A 129 -4.00 -15.27 21.41
N ARG A 130 -4.21 -15.45 22.71
CA ARG A 130 -5.35 -16.18 23.29
C ARG A 130 -6.55 -15.29 23.61
N GLU A 131 -6.34 -13.98 23.63
CA GLU A 131 -7.35 -13.01 24.05
C GLU A 131 -8.01 -12.40 22.81
N ILE A 132 -9.03 -13.09 22.32
CA ILE A 132 -9.90 -12.54 21.27
C ILE A 132 -11.05 -11.81 21.97
N PRO A 133 -11.33 -10.55 21.61
CA PRO A 133 -12.39 -9.78 22.26
C PRO A 133 -13.78 -10.40 22.12
N CYS A 134 -14.61 -10.28 23.15
CA CYS A 134 -15.93 -10.94 23.20
C CYS A 134 -16.86 -10.53 22.05
N ALA A 135 -16.72 -9.34 21.47
CA ALA A 135 -17.56 -8.93 20.33
C ALA A 135 -17.40 -9.89 19.14
N TYR A 136 -16.18 -10.39 18.91
CA TYR A 136 -15.87 -11.39 17.88
C TYR A 136 -16.20 -12.83 18.30
N ARG A 137 -16.65 -13.01 19.55
CA ARG A 137 -17.04 -14.29 20.14
C ARG A 137 -18.55 -14.38 20.37
N ASN A 138 -19.33 -13.69 19.53
CA ASN A 138 -20.78 -13.53 19.69
C ASN A 138 -21.16 -13.04 21.10
N ASN A 139 -20.52 -11.96 21.55
CA ASN A 139 -20.63 -11.42 22.91
C ASN A 139 -20.38 -12.48 24.01
N CYS A 140 -19.52 -13.46 23.70
CA CYS A 140 -19.21 -14.60 24.56
C CYS A 140 -20.44 -15.47 24.95
N GLN A 141 -21.51 -15.50 24.12
CA GLN A 141 -22.75 -16.22 24.43
C GLN A 141 -22.88 -17.63 23.83
N TYR A 142 -22.67 -17.81 22.51
CA TYR A 142 -23.05 -19.07 21.84
C TYR A 142 -22.04 -19.64 20.84
N SER A 143 -21.21 -18.80 20.21
CA SER A 143 -20.26 -19.23 19.19
C SER A 143 -19.10 -18.25 19.11
N ASP A 144 -17.90 -18.78 19.05
CA ASP A 144 -16.67 -18.03 19.06
C ASP A 144 -15.87 -18.34 17.81
N ILE A 145 -15.30 -17.32 17.17
CA ILE A 145 -14.35 -17.47 16.06
C ILE A 145 -13.24 -18.49 16.34
N VAL A 146 -12.78 -18.62 17.59
CA VAL A 146 -11.82 -19.66 18.01
C VAL A 146 -12.46 -21.06 17.86
N SER A 147 -13.65 -21.26 18.41
CA SER A 147 -14.36 -22.54 18.35
C SER A 147 -14.75 -22.93 16.92
N ILE A 148 -15.19 -21.95 16.12
CA ILE A 148 -15.49 -22.15 14.69
C ILE A 148 -14.23 -22.57 13.95
N LEU A 149 -13.13 -21.83 14.07
CA LEU A 149 -11.90 -22.15 13.34
C LEU A 149 -11.27 -23.45 13.82
N THR A 150 -11.42 -23.79 15.10
CA THR A 150 -11.03 -25.11 15.63
C THR A 150 -11.88 -26.21 15.00
N GLN A 151 -13.20 -26.04 14.92
CA GLN A 151 -14.08 -27.01 14.27
C GLN A 151 -13.82 -27.11 12.76
N ASP A 152 -13.51 -26.00 12.09
CA ASP A 152 -13.11 -25.97 10.68
C ASP A 152 -11.85 -26.81 10.45
N THR A 153 -10.87 -26.79 11.38
CA THR A 153 -9.68 -27.64 11.25
C THR A 153 -10.03 -29.12 11.25
N ARG A 154 -11.01 -29.53 12.06
CA ARG A 154 -11.52 -30.91 12.09
C ARG A 154 -12.29 -31.25 10.82
N TYR A 155 -13.16 -30.34 10.37
CA TYR A 155 -13.93 -30.51 9.13
C TYR A 155 -13.02 -30.65 7.90
N LEU A 156 -11.96 -29.83 7.82
CA LEU A 156 -10.98 -29.84 6.74
C LEU A 156 -9.98 -31.00 6.85
N GLY A 157 -10.08 -31.83 7.90
CA GLY A 157 -9.18 -32.96 8.12
C GLY A 157 -7.73 -32.54 8.35
N LEU A 158 -7.49 -31.37 8.95
CA LEU A 158 -6.14 -30.93 9.26
C LEU A 158 -5.50 -31.86 10.30
N PRO A 159 -4.26 -32.33 10.09
CA PRO A 159 -3.57 -33.16 11.06
C PRO A 159 -3.42 -32.46 12.42
N PRO A 160 -3.34 -33.22 13.53
CA PRO A 160 -3.12 -32.67 14.86
C PRO A 160 -1.78 -31.93 14.93
N TYR A 161 -1.65 -31.04 15.91
CA TYR A 161 -0.49 -30.16 16.12
C TYR A 161 0.85 -30.91 16.10
N PHE A 162 0.88 -32.13 16.64
CA PHE A 162 2.06 -33.00 16.64
C PHE A 162 2.73 -33.11 15.25
N VAL A 163 1.95 -33.23 14.17
CA VAL A 163 2.49 -33.34 12.81
C VAL A 163 3.20 -32.05 12.37
N TRP A 164 2.68 -30.90 12.80
CA TRP A 164 3.20 -29.59 12.44
C TRP A 164 4.52 -29.25 13.14
N LEU A 165 4.81 -29.89 14.28
CA LEU A 165 6.12 -29.79 14.93
C LEU A 165 7.26 -30.22 14.00
N ALA A 166 7.02 -31.12 13.05
CA ALA A 166 8.02 -31.55 12.08
C ALA A 166 8.54 -30.40 11.18
N LEU A 167 7.83 -29.26 11.11
CA LEU A 167 8.32 -28.06 10.42
C LEU A 167 9.52 -27.42 11.14
N THR A 168 9.65 -27.62 12.44
CA THR A 168 10.62 -26.92 13.30
C THR A 168 11.50 -27.85 14.13
N VAL A 169 11.09 -29.11 14.28
CA VAL A 169 11.78 -30.13 15.06
C VAL A 169 12.12 -31.30 14.13
N PRO A 170 13.39 -31.76 14.11
CA PRO A 170 13.75 -32.97 13.38
C PRO A 170 12.89 -34.16 13.83
N ILE A 171 12.48 -35.00 12.88
CA ILE A 171 11.60 -36.16 13.14
C ILE A 171 12.15 -37.05 14.28
N ALA A 172 13.47 -37.24 14.33
CA ALA A 172 14.14 -38.02 15.36
C ALA A 172 13.98 -37.48 16.79
N ASN A 173 13.63 -36.20 16.94
CA ASN A 173 13.54 -35.47 18.20
C ASN A 173 12.11 -35.01 18.52
N LEU A 174 11.10 -35.55 17.82
CA LEU A 174 9.71 -35.19 18.11
C LEU A 174 9.31 -35.63 19.54
N PRO A 175 8.62 -34.77 20.30
CA PRO A 175 8.23 -35.09 21.67
C PRO A 175 7.16 -36.18 21.70
N THR A 176 7.17 -37.01 22.75
CA THR A 176 6.18 -38.09 22.94
C THR A 176 5.09 -37.73 23.96
N SER A 177 5.21 -36.60 24.66
CA SER A 177 4.28 -36.17 25.70
C SER A 177 4.10 -34.64 25.73
N ILE A 178 2.97 -34.17 26.26
CA ILE A 178 2.65 -32.73 26.35
C ILE A 178 3.68 -31.96 27.20
N PRO A 179 4.17 -32.46 28.35
CA PRO A 179 5.25 -31.82 29.10
C PRO A 179 6.54 -31.59 28.29
N ASP A 180 6.80 -32.39 27.26
CA ASP A 180 8.02 -32.30 26.44
C ASP A 180 7.88 -31.36 25.25
N LEU A 181 6.75 -30.65 25.09
CA LEU A 181 6.56 -29.72 23.99
C LEU A 181 7.69 -28.67 23.93
N PRO A 182 8.32 -28.45 22.76
CA PRO A 182 9.55 -27.66 22.68
C PRO A 182 9.32 -26.15 22.74
N HIS A 183 8.16 -25.69 22.25
CA HIS A 183 7.91 -24.27 21.98
C HIS A 183 6.97 -23.62 23.01
N HIS A 184 6.52 -24.37 24.01
CA HIS A 184 5.53 -23.93 24.99
C HIS A 184 6.17 -23.61 26.33
N ASN A 185 5.68 -22.57 27.02
CA ASN A 185 6.04 -22.35 28.42
C ASN A 185 5.32 -23.34 29.35
N THR A 186 5.77 -23.44 30.60
CA THR A 186 5.23 -24.37 31.60
C THR A 186 3.72 -24.22 31.81
N SER A 187 3.21 -22.98 31.83
CA SER A 187 1.78 -22.73 32.00
C SER A 187 0.95 -23.31 30.85
N MET A 188 1.41 -23.16 29.61
CA MET A 188 0.71 -23.70 28.44
C MET A 188 0.77 -25.22 28.36
N LYS A 189 1.90 -25.82 28.75
CA LYS A 189 1.99 -27.29 28.87
C LYS A 189 0.99 -27.85 29.88
N ILE A 190 0.83 -27.19 31.03
CA ILE A 190 -0.17 -27.57 32.04
C ILE A 190 -1.59 -27.40 31.48
N ALA A 191 -1.90 -26.28 30.84
CA ALA A 191 -3.22 -26.02 30.27
C ALA A 191 -3.59 -27.05 29.18
N LEU A 192 -2.65 -27.42 28.32
CA LEU A 192 -2.83 -28.45 27.29
C LEU A 192 -3.01 -29.83 27.93
N SER A 193 -2.21 -30.17 28.95
CA SER A 193 -2.32 -31.45 29.67
C SER A 193 -3.65 -31.61 30.41
N ASN A 194 -4.27 -30.51 30.84
CA ASN A 194 -5.58 -30.53 31.49
C ASN A 194 -6.75 -30.68 30.51
N THR A 195 -6.54 -30.37 29.23
CA THR A 195 -7.61 -30.35 28.21
C THR A 195 -7.50 -31.48 27.20
N HIS A 196 -6.32 -32.10 27.06
CA HIS A 196 -6.05 -33.18 26.10
C HIS A 196 -5.42 -34.37 26.82
N GLN A 197 -5.85 -35.58 26.45
CA GLN A 197 -5.31 -36.81 27.05
C GLN A 197 -3.92 -37.14 26.48
N SER A 198 -3.72 -36.85 25.19
CA SER A 198 -2.49 -37.14 24.47
C SER A 198 -2.00 -35.93 23.67
N ILE A 199 -0.69 -35.88 23.42
CA ILE A 199 -0.09 -34.92 22.49
C ILE A 199 -0.68 -35.04 21.07
N PHE A 200 -1.18 -36.22 20.71
CA PHE A 200 -1.80 -36.49 19.41
C PHE A 200 -3.23 -35.93 19.29
N ASP A 201 -3.83 -35.50 20.40
CA ASP A 201 -5.20 -34.96 20.41
C ASP A 201 -5.23 -33.43 20.21
N ILE A 202 -4.09 -32.75 20.37
CA ILE A 202 -4.01 -31.28 20.32
C ILE A 202 -4.29 -30.83 18.88
N GLU A 203 -5.32 -30.00 18.67
CA GLU A 203 -5.58 -29.44 17.35
C GLU A 203 -4.46 -28.51 16.89
N PHE A 204 -4.25 -28.47 15.57
CA PHE A 204 -3.24 -27.65 14.93
C PHE A 204 -3.22 -26.20 15.46
N LEU A 205 -4.36 -25.50 15.44
CA LEU A 205 -4.44 -24.11 15.85
C LEU A 205 -4.19 -23.92 17.35
N THR A 206 -4.76 -24.80 18.18
CA THR A 206 -4.61 -24.78 19.64
C THR A 206 -3.13 -24.89 20.03
N GLY A 207 -2.42 -25.86 19.44
CA GLY A 207 -1.00 -26.05 19.70
C GLY A 207 -0.14 -24.92 19.14
N ALA A 208 -0.38 -24.48 17.91
CA ALA A 208 0.46 -23.50 17.23
C ALA A 208 0.33 -22.07 17.79
N LEU A 209 -0.86 -21.66 18.26
CA LEU A 209 -1.07 -20.34 18.87
C LEU A 209 -0.66 -20.26 20.34
N SER A 210 -0.48 -21.40 21.00
CA SER A 210 -0.01 -21.45 22.39
C SER A 210 1.52 -21.48 22.52
N GLU A 211 2.23 -21.51 21.39
CA GLU A 211 3.69 -21.39 21.35
C GLU A 211 4.17 -20.04 21.88
N ASN A 212 5.37 -20.03 22.46
CA ASN A 212 6.08 -18.79 22.74
C ASN A 212 6.45 -18.10 21.42
N VAL A 213 6.20 -16.79 21.36
CA VAL A 213 6.52 -15.98 20.18
C VAL A 213 8.03 -15.93 19.96
N VAL A 214 8.46 -16.06 18.71
CA VAL A 214 9.88 -15.93 18.33
C VAL A 214 10.34 -14.49 18.57
N PRO A 215 11.51 -14.25 19.20
CA PRO A 215 12.02 -12.90 19.40
C PRO A 215 12.06 -12.09 18.10
N GLY A 216 11.43 -10.91 18.10
CA GLY A 216 11.33 -10.02 16.94
C GLY A 216 10.25 -10.38 15.92
N ALA A 217 9.54 -11.51 16.09
CA ALA A 217 8.34 -11.85 15.32
C ALA A 217 7.09 -11.65 16.19
N MET A 218 5.91 -11.87 15.59
CA MET A 218 4.64 -11.84 16.33
C MET A 218 3.99 -13.23 16.50
N VAL A 219 4.58 -14.28 15.91
CA VAL A 219 4.08 -15.65 15.95
C VAL A 219 5.13 -16.64 16.49
N GLY A 220 4.67 -17.82 16.92
CA GLY A 220 5.53 -18.92 17.35
C GLY A 220 6.28 -19.60 16.20
N PRO A 221 7.27 -20.48 16.50
CA PRO A 221 8.10 -21.14 15.51
C PRO A 221 7.32 -21.88 14.40
N THR A 222 6.27 -22.62 14.76
CA THR A 222 5.52 -23.44 13.79
C THR A 222 4.75 -22.57 12.80
N LEU A 223 4.05 -21.55 13.29
CA LEU A 223 3.33 -20.61 12.44
C LEU A 223 4.29 -19.75 11.60
N LYS A 224 5.40 -19.31 12.18
CA LYS A 224 6.45 -18.59 11.46
C LYS A 224 6.91 -19.42 10.26
N ARG A 225 7.27 -20.68 10.48
CA ARG A 225 7.76 -21.56 9.40
C ARG A 225 6.70 -21.82 8.34
N LEU A 226 5.47 -22.13 8.75
CA LEU A 226 4.34 -22.33 7.81
C LEU A 226 4.09 -21.09 6.94
N PHE A 227 4.12 -19.90 7.54
CA PHE A 227 3.91 -18.66 6.82
C PHE A 227 5.07 -18.35 5.89
N GLU A 228 6.32 -18.53 6.34
CA GLU A 228 7.49 -18.38 5.49
C GLU A 228 7.46 -19.29 4.27
N ASP A 229 7.19 -20.59 4.47
CA ASP A 229 7.10 -21.55 3.38
C ASP A 229 5.98 -21.18 2.39
N THR A 230 4.82 -20.73 2.89
CA THR A 230 3.70 -20.33 2.04
C THR A 230 4.00 -19.05 1.25
N PHE A 231 4.51 -17.99 1.88
CA PHE A 231 4.82 -16.75 1.16
C PHE A 231 5.99 -16.92 0.20
N ASN A 232 7.02 -17.71 0.54
CA ASN A 232 8.10 -18.05 -0.39
C ASN A 232 7.57 -18.80 -1.62
N LEU A 233 6.66 -19.75 -1.43
CA LEU A 233 5.99 -20.47 -2.51
C LEU A 233 5.21 -19.50 -3.41
N LEU A 234 4.41 -18.61 -2.81
CA LEU A 234 3.63 -17.62 -3.56
C LEU A 234 4.52 -16.67 -4.36
N GLN A 235 5.62 -16.19 -3.80
CA GLN A 235 6.55 -15.29 -4.50
C GLN A 235 7.30 -16.01 -5.63
N ARG A 236 7.88 -17.18 -5.36
CA ARG A 236 8.72 -17.91 -6.34
C ARG A 236 7.93 -18.54 -7.48
N ASN A 237 6.69 -18.92 -7.22
CA ASN A 237 5.85 -19.68 -8.14
C ASN A 237 4.68 -18.84 -8.70
N ASP A 238 4.63 -17.54 -8.44
CA ASP A 238 3.77 -16.62 -9.18
C ASP A 238 4.54 -16.09 -10.41
N ARG A 239 4.07 -16.44 -11.60
CA ARG A 239 4.66 -15.98 -12.87
C ARG A 239 4.62 -14.47 -13.01
N LEU A 240 3.63 -13.81 -12.41
CA LEU A 240 3.42 -12.36 -12.46
C LEU A 240 3.89 -11.65 -11.19
N TYR A 241 4.67 -12.33 -10.33
CA TYR A 241 5.32 -11.67 -9.21
C TYR A 241 6.15 -10.48 -9.70
N PHE A 242 5.96 -9.31 -9.08
CA PHE A 242 6.45 -8.06 -9.65
C PHE A 242 7.96 -8.01 -9.90
N GLU A 243 8.77 -8.75 -9.14
CA GLU A 243 10.23 -8.77 -9.31
C GLU A 243 10.73 -9.77 -10.36
N ASN A 244 9.84 -10.59 -10.93
CA ASN A 244 10.22 -11.51 -12.00
C ASN A 244 10.73 -10.76 -13.22
N ALA A 245 11.83 -11.26 -13.79
CA ALA A 245 12.37 -10.76 -15.05
C ALA A 245 11.28 -10.73 -16.14
N GLY A 246 11.12 -9.56 -16.77
CA GLY A 246 10.15 -9.34 -17.84
C GLY A 246 8.74 -8.94 -17.40
N VAL A 247 8.45 -8.84 -16.09
CA VAL A 247 7.17 -8.29 -15.59
C VAL A 247 7.22 -6.76 -15.59
N PHE A 248 8.29 -6.18 -15.04
CA PHE A 248 8.58 -4.74 -15.07
C PHE A 248 10.02 -4.49 -15.53
N THR A 249 10.30 -3.31 -16.09
CA THR A 249 11.68 -2.87 -16.34
C THR A 249 12.36 -2.45 -15.04
N ASP A 250 13.69 -2.34 -15.05
CA ASP A 250 14.45 -1.89 -13.87
C ASP A 250 14.04 -0.48 -13.42
N GLU A 251 13.72 0.42 -14.36
CA GLU A 251 13.23 1.78 -14.06
C GLU A 251 11.84 1.75 -13.41
N GLN A 252 10.95 0.89 -13.89
CA GLN A 252 9.62 0.72 -13.30
C GLN A 252 9.72 0.12 -11.88
N LEU A 253 10.59 -0.87 -11.68
CA LEU A 253 10.86 -1.45 -10.37
C LEU A 253 11.43 -0.42 -9.39
N ALA A 254 12.32 0.46 -9.84
CA ALA A 254 12.86 1.53 -9.01
C ALA A 254 11.75 2.45 -8.48
N GLU A 255 10.73 2.74 -9.30
CA GLU A 255 9.58 3.53 -8.87
C GLU A 255 8.63 2.75 -7.95
N ILE A 256 8.38 1.46 -8.21
CA ILE A 256 7.56 0.60 -7.36
C ILE A 256 8.18 0.46 -5.96
N ARG A 257 9.51 0.33 -5.88
CA ARG A 257 10.24 0.16 -4.62
C ARG A 257 10.19 1.39 -3.70
N ASN A 258 9.83 2.54 -4.22
CA ASN A 258 9.64 3.76 -3.44
C ASN A 258 8.21 3.89 -2.88
N VAL A 259 7.33 2.93 -3.16
CA VAL A 259 5.93 2.96 -2.71
C VAL A 259 5.77 2.36 -1.31
N THR A 260 5.10 3.11 -0.45
CA THR A 260 4.79 2.77 0.93
C THR A 260 3.29 2.85 1.20
N MET A 261 2.85 2.16 2.25
CA MET A 261 1.47 2.28 2.73
C MET A 261 1.13 3.72 3.17
N ALA A 262 2.09 4.44 3.75
CA ALA A 262 1.94 5.83 4.15
C ALA A 262 1.57 6.74 2.96
N GLN A 263 2.27 6.59 1.83
CA GLN A 263 1.95 7.32 0.61
C GLN A 263 0.56 6.97 0.07
N LEU A 264 0.17 5.68 0.06
CA LEU A 264 -1.15 5.28 -0.40
C LEU A 264 -2.26 5.91 0.43
N LEU A 265 -2.11 5.98 1.75
CA LEU A 265 -3.06 6.62 2.63
C LEU A 265 -3.14 8.13 2.36
N CYS A 266 -2.00 8.83 2.33
CA CYS A 266 -1.95 10.28 2.05
C CYS A 266 -2.61 10.67 0.72
N ARG A 267 -2.50 9.84 -0.33
CA ARG A 267 -3.05 10.13 -1.65
C ARG A 267 -4.55 9.91 -1.76
N ASN A 268 -5.12 9.02 -0.93
CA ASN A 268 -6.46 8.49 -1.13
C ASN A 268 -7.44 8.77 0.02
N VAL A 269 -6.94 9.23 1.16
CA VAL A 269 -7.72 9.60 2.34
C VAL A 269 -7.85 11.11 2.39
N GLU A 270 -9.06 11.61 2.21
CA GLU A 270 -9.32 13.05 2.13
C GLU A 270 -9.10 13.72 3.49
N GLY A 271 -8.41 14.86 3.48
CA GLY A 271 -8.10 15.61 4.69
C GLY A 271 -6.95 15.03 5.54
N LEU A 272 -6.32 13.93 5.11
CA LEU A 272 -5.12 13.41 5.76
C LEU A 272 -3.90 14.24 5.34
N THR A 273 -3.40 15.08 6.24
CA THR A 273 -2.24 15.95 5.98
C THR A 273 -0.94 15.42 6.56
N GLU A 274 -1.02 14.52 7.54
CA GLU A 274 0.11 13.86 8.18
C GLU A 274 -0.15 12.36 8.37
N VAL A 275 0.93 11.58 8.40
CA VAL A 275 0.86 10.11 8.50
C VAL A 275 2.07 9.57 9.24
N LYS A 276 1.97 8.36 9.76
CA LYS A 276 3.13 7.60 10.24
C LYS A 276 4.01 7.22 9.06
N GLU A 277 5.31 7.52 9.14
CA GLU A 277 6.28 7.19 8.09
C GLU A 277 6.26 5.70 7.75
N ASN A 278 6.27 4.84 8.78
CA ASN A 278 5.97 3.42 8.67
C ASN A 278 4.55 3.16 9.19
N ALA A 279 3.59 3.00 8.27
CA ALA A 279 2.16 2.97 8.62
C ALA A 279 1.76 1.78 9.52
N PHE A 280 2.54 0.69 9.49
CA PHE A 280 2.31 -0.50 10.33
C PHE A 280 2.97 -0.41 11.71
N VAL A 281 3.79 0.62 11.98
CA VAL A 281 4.55 0.76 13.24
C VAL A 281 4.01 1.94 14.04
N HIS A 282 3.34 1.65 15.16
CA HIS A 282 2.71 2.67 16.01
C HIS A 282 3.69 3.77 16.49
N ASN A 283 4.90 3.38 16.90
CA ASN A 283 5.93 4.30 17.39
C ASN A 283 6.71 5.00 16.27
N SER A 284 6.31 4.87 15.01
CA SER A 284 6.95 5.59 13.92
C SER A 284 6.77 7.11 14.06
N SER A 285 7.75 7.85 13.57
CA SER A 285 7.70 9.29 13.29
C SER A 285 6.45 9.64 12.48
N THR A 286 5.84 10.78 12.81
CA THR A 286 4.81 11.41 11.99
C THR A 286 5.50 12.32 10.98
N VAL A 287 5.09 12.23 9.71
CA VAL A 287 5.60 13.03 8.59
C VAL A 287 4.44 13.70 7.86
N GLN A 288 4.72 14.82 7.20
CA GLN A 288 3.74 15.51 6.38
C GLN A 288 3.51 14.75 5.07
N CYS A 289 2.26 14.61 4.65
CA CYS A 289 1.94 13.95 3.38
C CYS A 289 2.62 14.62 2.18
N SER A 290 2.85 15.93 2.25
CA SER A 290 3.56 16.70 1.22
C SER A 290 5.05 16.38 1.09
N SER A 291 5.68 15.79 2.12
CA SER A 291 7.08 15.38 2.06
C SER A 291 7.28 13.98 1.46
N LEU A 292 6.20 13.21 1.29
CA LEU A 292 6.27 11.87 0.73
C LEU A 292 6.28 11.95 -0.81
N PRO A 293 7.30 11.40 -1.50
CA PRO A 293 7.37 11.48 -2.95
C PRO A 293 6.22 10.71 -3.62
N ASP A 294 5.80 11.17 -4.79
CA ASP A 294 4.92 10.39 -5.68
C ASP A 294 5.74 9.53 -6.63
N ILE A 295 5.10 8.52 -7.22
CA ILE A 295 5.67 7.75 -8.31
C ILE A 295 5.99 8.69 -9.47
N ASP A 296 7.21 8.60 -9.97
CA ASP A 296 7.64 9.32 -11.15
C ASP A 296 7.14 8.61 -12.40
N PHE A 297 5.92 8.95 -12.82
CA PHE A 297 5.33 8.37 -14.04
C PHE A 297 6.16 8.61 -15.30
N CYS A 298 7.08 9.57 -15.31
CA CYS A 298 7.94 9.74 -16.47
C CYS A 298 9.13 8.81 -16.50
N LYS A 299 9.72 8.49 -15.35
CA LYS A 299 10.66 7.38 -15.28
C LYS A 299 9.95 6.07 -15.58
N TYR A 300 8.78 5.84 -14.97
CA TYR A 300 7.98 4.64 -15.18
C TYR A 300 7.57 4.43 -16.65
N CYS A 301 7.15 5.50 -17.35
CA CYS A 301 6.74 5.44 -18.75
C CYS A 301 7.90 5.63 -19.75
N GLY A 302 9.15 5.83 -19.28
CA GLY A 302 10.31 6.11 -20.14
C GLY A 302 10.22 7.43 -20.93
N VAL A 303 9.56 8.45 -20.39
CA VAL A 303 9.37 9.76 -21.04
C VAL A 303 10.46 10.74 -20.60
N SER A 304 11.18 11.32 -21.58
CA SER A 304 12.21 12.32 -21.31
C SER A 304 11.66 13.58 -20.66
N ARG A 305 12.39 14.13 -19.69
CA ARG A 305 12.07 15.37 -18.94
C ARG A 305 12.64 16.63 -19.57
N ASN A 306 13.21 16.54 -20.77
CA ASN A 306 13.88 17.68 -21.38
C ASN A 306 12.87 18.72 -21.86
N TRP A 307 12.97 19.91 -21.31
CA TRP A 307 12.23 21.10 -21.73
C TRP A 307 13.17 22.08 -22.40
N SER A 308 12.67 22.83 -23.39
CA SER A 308 13.34 24.05 -23.83
C SER A 308 13.37 25.10 -22.71
N ALA A 309 14.20 26.12 -22.89
CA ALA A 309 14.06 27.35 -22.11
C ALA A 309 12.66 27.96 -22.32
N PHE A 310 12.18 28.68 -21.30
CA PHE A 310 10.96 29.47 -21.42
C PHE A 310 11.16 30.61 -22.41
N VAL A 311 10.19 30.76 -23.30
CA VAL A 311 10.07 31.84 -24.28
C VAL A 311 8.88 32.70 -23.85
N THR A 312 9.09 34.01 -23.86
CA THR A 312 8.04 34.99 -23.58
C THR A 312 7.14 35.15 -24.80
N VAL A 313 5.83 35.08 -24.58
CA VAL A 313 4.82 35.32 -25.63
C VAL A 313 4.94 36.75 -26.15
N ALA A 314 4.95 36.93 -27.48
CA ALA A 314 5.20 38.22 -28.13
C ALA A 314 3.94 39.11 -28.21
N VAL A 315 3.21 39.22 -27.09
CA VAL A 315 1.99 40.04 -26.97
C VAL A 315 2.20 41.12 -25.90
N PRO A 316 1.73 42.37 -26.09
CA PRO A 316 1.87 43.44 -25.11
C PRO A 316 1.38 43.04 -23.72
N CYS A 317 2.26 43.15 -22.72
CA CYS A 317 1.97 42.71 -21.36
C CYS A 317 1.20 43.79 -20.60
N VAL A 318 -0.05 43.50 -20.21
CA VAL A 318 -0.92 44.47 -19.50
C VAL A 318 -0.90 44.25 -17.98
N ARG A 319 -0.92 43.01 -17.50
CA ARG A 319 -0.90 42.66 -16.06
C ARG A 319 -0.10 41.40 -15.73
N LEU A 320 -0.30 40.34 -16.52
CA LEU A 320 0.39 39.06 -16.42
C LEU A 320 1.13 38.78 -17.73
N GLN A 321 2.36 38.30 -17.62
CA GLN A 321 3.20 37.84 -18.72
C GLN A 321 3.11 36.33 -18.81
N LEU A 322 2.69 35.85 -19.98
CA LEU A 322 2.72 34.44 -20.31
C LEU A 322 4.07 34.07 -20.92
N LYS A 323 4.68 33.02 -20.40
CA LYS A 323 5.82 32.33 -20.99
C LYS A 323 5.42 30.90 -21.28
N TYR A 324 5.96 30.32 -22.34
CA TYR A 324 5.82 28.90 -22.65
C TYR A 324 7.16 28.25 -22.95
N ARG A 325 7.23 26.92 -22.84
CA ARG A 325 8.38 26.10 -23.22
C ARG A 325 7.91 24.85 -23.93
N LEU A 326 8.74 24.33 -24.82
CA LEU A 326 8.46 23.14 -25.59
C LEU A 326 9.04 21.90 -24.92
N CYS A 327 8.27 20.82 -24.97
CA CYS A 327 8.76 19.50 -24.61
C CYS A 327 9.70 18.98 -25.70
N GLN A 328 10.92 18.60 -25.34
CA GLN A 328 11.90 17.99 -26.24
C GLN A 328 11.83 16.45 -26.26
N SER A 329 10.79 15.87 -25.66
CA SER A 329 10.57 14.41 -25.67
C SER A 329 10.04 13.94 -27.02
N THR A 330 10.29 12.67 -27.34
CA THR A 330 9.68 11.96 -28.47
C THR A 330 8.15 11.83 -28.34
N ARG A 331 7.59 12.16 -27.18
CA ARG A 331 6.16 12.23 -26.91
C ARG A 331 5.77 13.62 -26.37
N PRO A 332 5.60 14.65 -27.23
CA PRO A 332 5.36 16.03 -26.80
C PRO A 332 4.09 16.22 -25.98
N LEU A 333 3.03 15.47 -26.31
CA LEU A 333 1.76 15.46 -25.58
C LEU A 333 1.86 14.75 -24.21
N ALA A 334 2.90 13.95 -23.98
CA ALA A 334 3.15 13.20 -22.75
C ALA A 334 4.21 13.85 -21.85
N CYS A 335 4.67 15.06 -22.18
CA CYS A 335 5.39 15.91 -21.25
C CYS A 335 4.42 16.63 -20.29
N PRO A 336 3.89 15.91 -19.28
CA PRO A 336 3.75 16.55 -17.98
C PRO A 336 4.34 15.63 -16.91
N CYS A 337 5.67 15.55 -16.88
CA CYS A 337 6.40 14.78 -15.87
C CYS A 337 6.50 15.49 -14.53
N LEU A 338 6.63 16.82 -14.58
CA LEU A 338 6.47 17.80 -13.50
C LEU A 338 6.85 19.17 -14.10
N GLY A 339 5.92 20.11 -14.00
CA GLY A 339 6.08 21.47 -14.52
C GLY A 339 5.16 21.73 -15.70
N SER A 340 4.44 22.85 -15.62
CA SER A 340 3.58 23.31 -16.71
C SER A 340 4.44 23.69 -17.93
N PRO A 341 3.95 23.47 -19.17
CA PRO A 341 4.52 24.10 -20.35
C PRO A 341 4.41 25.63 -20.28
N PHE A 342 3.61 26.16 -19.36
CA PHE A 342 3.38 27.58 -19.15
C PHE A 342 4.00 28.07 -17.84
N GLU A 343 4.49 29.30 -17.85
CA GLU A 343 4.87 30.06 -16.67
C GLU A 343 4.18 31.42 -16.76
N ILE A 344 3.53 31.84 -15.67
CA ILE A 344 2.81 33.10 -15.61
C ILE A 344 3.46 33.94 -14.53
N ILE A 345 4.01 35.09 -14.94
CA ILE A 345 4.69 36.03 -14.05
C ILE A 345 4.08 37.43 -14.17
N PRO A 346 4.27 38.32 -13.20
CA PRO A 346 3.87 39.72 -13.33
C PRO A 346 4.60 40.41 -14.49
N CYS A 347 3.94 41.35 -15.16
CA CYS A 347 4.61 42.18 -16.18
C CYS A 347 5.73 43.03 -15.56
N PRO A 348 6.86 43.26 -16.27
CA PRO A 348 7.87 44.22 -15.84
C PRO A 348 7.41 45.66 -16.15
N SER A 349 6.48 46.22 -15.36
CA SER A 349 6.04 47.62 -15.49
C SER A 349 5.52 48.19 -14.15
N PRO A 350 5.53 49.52 -13.95
CA PRO A 350 5.03 50.15 -12.71
C PRO A 350 3.52 50.01 -12.47
N ASN A 351 2.74 49.54 -13.45
CA ASN A 351 1.30 49.26 -13.32
C ASN A 351 0.99 47.75 -13.14
N SER A 352 2.00 46.93 -12.84
CA SER A 352 1.84 45.49 -12.60
C SER A 352 1.09 45.19 -11.30
N LEU A 353 0.39 44.06 -11.26
CA LEU A 353 -0.06 43.46 -10.00
C LEU A 353 1.16 43.25 -9.08
N ASN A 354 1.02 43.57 -7.79
CA ASN A 354 2.14 43.65 -6.86
C ASN A 354 2.89 42.31 -6.78
N ILE A 355 4.20 42.35 -7.03
CA ILE A 355 5.09 41.19 -7.30
C ILE A 355 5.21 40.21 -6.11
N LEU A 356 4.67 40.57 -4.94
CA LEU A 356 4.79 39.82 -3.68
C LEU A 356 3.45 39.40 -3.07
N ASP A 357 2.31 39.58 -3.75
CA ASP A 357 1.03 39.09 -3.24
C ASP A 357 0.99 37.54 -3.28
N PRO A 358 0.99 36.85 -2.11
CA PRO A 358 0.98 35.39 -2.06
C PRO A 358 -0.24 34.77 -2.76
N VAL A 359 -1.36 35.51 -2.80
CA VAL A 359 -2.58 35.07 -3.48
C VAL A 359 -2.35 35.07 -4.99
N MET A 360 -1.77 36.14 -5.56
CA MET A 360 -1.48 36.17 -7.01
C MET A 360 -0.41 35.17 -7.43
N ILE A 361 0.58 34.88 -6.58
CA ILE A 361 1.56 33.80 -6.84
C ILE A 361 0.86 32.43 -6.87
N MET A 362 -0.07 32.18 -5.96
CA MET A 362 -0.85 30.95 -5.98
C MET A 362 -1.75 30.88 -7.22
N ARG A 363 -2.48 31.96 -7.54
CA ARG A 363 -3.39 32.05 -8.70
C ARG A 363 -2.66 31.83 -10.03
N SER A 364 -1.49 32.44 -10.21
CA SER A 364 -0.67 32.27 -11.42
C SER A 364 -0.16 30.83 -11.59
N LYS A 365 0.24 30.16 -10.50
CA LYS A 365 0.61 28.73 -10.52
C LYS A 365 -0.57 27.83 -10.90
N ILE A 366 -1.74 28.06 -10.29
CA ILE A 366 -2.96 27.31 -10.61
C ILE A 366 -3.33 27.53 -12.08
N LEU A 367 -3.35 28.77 -12.56
CA LEU A 367 -3.67 29.08 -13.94
C LEU A 367 -2.70 28.40 -14.92
N ALA A 368 -1.39 28.50 -14.68
CA ALA A 368 -0.39 27.85 -15.52
C ALA A 368 -0.60 26.33 -15.57
N GLN A 369 -0.94 25.71 -14.43
CA GLN A 369 -1.20 24.28 -14.37
C GLN A 369 -2.51 23.89 -15.08
N THR A 370 -3.57 24.69 -14.93
CA THR A 370 -4.84 24.49 -15.64
C THR A 370 -4.66 24.61 -17.15
N MET A 371 -3.94 25.64 -17.61
CA MET A 371 -3.57 25.78 -19.02
C MET A 371 -2.77 24.57 -19.51
N GLY A 372 -1.84 24.06 -18.70
CA GLY A 372 -1.05 22.87 -19.04
C GLY A 372 -1.86 21.60 -19.21
N ASN A 373 -3.09 21.54 -18.66
CA ASN A 373 -4.02 20.43 -18.82
C ASN A 373 -5.14 20.71 -19.85
N ASP A 374 -5.26 21.95 -20.32
CA ASP A 374 -6.29 22.38 -21.27
C ASP A 374 -5.85 22.06 -22.71
N THR A 375 -6.61 21.21 -23.39
CA THR A 375 -6.28 20.74 -24.76
C THR A 375 -6.22 21.89 -25.77
N GLN A 376 -7.01 22.94 -25.59
CA GLN A 376 -6.98 24.13 -26.46
C GLN A 376 -5.72 24.97 -26.25
N SER A 377 -5.36 25.23 -24.99
CA SER A 377 -4.10 25.88 -24.64
C SER A 377 -2.91 25.12 -25.22
N ILE A 378 -2.94 23.79 -25.12
CA ILE A 378 -1.92 22.92 -25.72
C ILE A 378 -1.87 23.09 -27.24
N ALA A 379 -3.02 23.05 -27.91
CA ALA A 379 -3.11 23.24 -29.35
C ALA A 379 -2.57 24.62 -29.78
N TYR A 380 -2.92 25.71 -29.09
CA TYR A 380 -2.48 27.05 -29.47
C TYR A 380 -0.97 27.26 -29.35
N TYR A 381 -0.33 26.74 -28.29
CA TYR A 381 1.13 26.86 -28.19
C TYR A 381 1.85 25.95 -29.20
N THR A 382 1.34 24.74 -29.46
CA THR A 382 1.94 23.85 -30.47
C THR A 382 1.84 24.42 -31.89
N MET A 383 0.80 25.23 -32.17
CA MET A 383 0.62 25.96 -33.43
C MET A 383 1.39 27.28 -33.48
N GLY A 384 2.03 27.72 -32.39
CA GLY A 384 2.70 29.02 -32.30
C GLY A 384 1.74 30.22 -32.37
N ASN A 385 0.48 30.07 -31.95
CA ASN A 385 -0.51 31.15 -31.98
C ASN A 385 -0.57 31.90 -30.65
N ASP A 386 0.38 32.80 -30.47
CA ASP A 386 0.58 33.62 -29.26
C ASP A 386 -0.67 34.40 -28.84
N TYR A 387 -1.44 34.96 -29.79
CA TYR A 387 -2.65 35.73 -29.50
C TYR A 387 -3.76 34.85 -28.91
N LYS A 388 -4.09 33.73 -29.58
CA LYS A 388 -5.12 32.81 -29.08
C LYS A 388 -4.74 32.17 -27.75
N LEU A 389 -3.44 31.95 -27.54
CA LEU A 389 -2.94 31.42 -26.29
C LEU A 389 -3.13 32.41 -25.13
N VAL A 390 -2.89 33.70 -25.35
CA VAL A 390 -3.14 34.76 -24.34
C VAL A 390 -4.63 34.97 -24.11
N ASP A 391 -5.47 34.93 -25.14
CA ASP A 391 -6.92 35.00 -24.97
C ASP A 391 -7.43 33.82 -24.12
N ARG A 392 -6.96 32.60 -24.41
CA ARG A 392 -7.31 31.40 -23.63
C ARG A 392 -6.81 31.49 -22.18
N MET A 393 -5.63 32.06 -21.95
CA MET A 393 -5.14 32.33 -20.60
C MET A 393 -6.12 33.21 -19.81
N TRP A 394 -6.63 34.28 -20.41
CA TRP A 394 -7.59 35.18 -19.76
C TRP A 394 -8.95 34.52 -19.56
N GLU A 395 -9.45 33.76 -20.53
CA GLU A 395 -10.68 32.97 -20.37
C GLU A 395 -10.59 32.05 -19.15
N ILE A 396 -9.50 31.28 -19.03
CA ILE A 396 -9.29 30.36 -17.90
C ILE A 396 -9.11 31.15 -16.59
N PHE A 397 -8.42 32.28 -16.62
CA PHE A 397 -8.26 33.13 -15.44
C PHE A 397 -9.61 33.58 -14.88
N PHE A 398 -10.52 34.09 -15.74
CA PHE A 398 -11.85 34.55 -15.34
C PHE A 398 -12.81 33.42 -14.95
N MET A 399 -12.57 32.20 -15.40
CA MET A 399 -13.33 31.03 -14.94
C MET A 399 -12.92 30.59 -13.53
N LEU A 400 -11.66 30.80 -13.16
CA LEU A 400 -11.08 30.32 -11.90
C LEU A 400 -11.16 31.34 -10.76
N PHE A 401 -11.11 32.65 -11.06
CA PHE A 401 -10.95 33.73 -10.08
C PHE A 401 -11.81 34.95 -10.42
#